data_AF-A0A6J1WXI0-F1
#
_entry.id   AF-A0A6J1WXI0-F1
#
_cell.length_a   1.000
_cell.length_b   1.000
_cell.length_c   1.000
_cell.angle_alpha   90.00
_cell.angle_beta   90.00
_cell.angle_gamma   90.00
#
_symmetry.space_group_name_H-M   'P 1'
#
loop_
_entity.id
_entity.type
_entity.pdbx_description
1 polymer ?
#
loop_
_entity_poly.entity_id
_entity_poly.type
_entity_poly.pdbx_seq_one_letter_code
_entity_poly.pdbx_strand_id
1 'polypeptide(L)'
;FEACKRRIYSLSLPNEPADCTEDERMLFIRTVVDFTHTQSVHALGALLRYLDLNWSTLSMELHSKPQFLSLRKISLADIVTIDEDTYRGLQVFSSVSHPSNFKKGVQGSNKEGLSLYHIFSKCSSKVGQSRMR
;
A
#
# COMPACT_ATOMS: atom_id res chain seq x y z
N PHE A 1 17.02 6.41 13.03
CA PHE A 1 15.80 6.61 13.82
C PHE A 1 15.31 8.07 13.79
N GLU A 2 16.02 9.03 14.40
CA GLU A 2 15.51 10.42 14.53
C GLU A 2 15.16 11.12 13.20
N ALA A 3 15.94 10.92 12.14
CA ALA A 3 15.60 11.46 10.81
C ALA A 3 14.29 10.88 10.25
N CYS A 4 14.02 9.60 10.50
CA CYS A 4 12.79 8.93 10.08
C CYS A 4 11.60 9.45 10.90
N LYS A 5 11.77 9.57 12.21
CA LYS A 5 10.79 10.13 13.14
C LYS A 5 10.39 11.56 12.77
N ARG A 6 11.35 12.44 12.47
CA ARG A 6 11.08 13.80 11.99
C ARG A 6 10.27 13.81 10.70
N ARG A 7 10.57 12.92 9.75
CA ARG A 7 9.83 12.80 8.48
C ARG A 7 8.39 12.31 8.68
N ILE A 8 8.16 11.45 9.66
CA ILE A 8 6.82 10.99 10.02
C ILE A 8 6.00 12.13 10.63
N TYR A 9 6.61 12.97 11.48
CA TYR A 9 5.94 14.15 12.05
C TYR A 9 5.66 15.28 11.04
N SER A 10 6.33 15.28 9.89
CA SER A 10 6.05 16.20 8.80
C SER A 10 4.97 15.71 7.83
N LEU A 11 4.35 14.56 8.10
CA LEU A 11 3.18 14.13 7.35
C LEU A 11 2.03 15.11 7.57
N SER A 12 1.20 15.24 6.54
CA SER A 12 -0.11 15.89 6.63
C SER A 12 -1.17 14.85 6.28
N LEU A 13 -2.00 14.54 7.26
CA LEU A 13 -3.11 13.59 7.16
C LEU A 13 -4.45 14.33 7.17
N PRO A 14 -5.43 13.92 6.34
CA PRO A 14 -6.74 14.58 6.24
C PRO A 14 -7.53 14.68 7.55
N ASN A 15 -7.25 13.80 8.52
CA ASN A 15 -7.99 13.71 9.78
C ASN A 15 -7.29 14.45 10.94
N GLU A 16 -6.32 15.31 10.63
CA GLU A 16 -5.66 16.14 11.64
C GLU A 16 -6.64 17.17 12.23
N PRO A 17 -6.51 17.51 13.53
CA PRO A 17 -7.33 18.57 14.13
C PRO A 17 -7.08 19.91 13.44
N ALA A 18 -8.15 20.64 13.14
CA ALA A 18 -8.06 22.02 12.63
C ALA A 18 -7.52 22.96 13.71
N ASP A 19 -6.77 23.98 13.30
CA ASP A 19 -6.23 25.04 14.17
C ASP A 19 -5.44 24.53 15.39
N CYS A 20 -4.72 23.42 15.23
CA CYS A 20 -3.89 22.84 16.30
C CYS A 20 -2.45 23.39 16.31
N THR A 21 -1.86 23.39 17.50
CA THR A 21 -0.43 23.66 17.69
C THR A 21 0.44 22.51 17.17
N GLU A 22 1.73 22.79 16.93
CA GLU A 22 2.70 21.75 16.53
C GLU A 22 2.74 20.58 17.54
N ASP A 23 2.63 20.87 18.84
CA ASP A 23 2.63 19.86 19.89
C ASP A 23 1.38 18.97 19.87
N GLU A 24 0.20 19.56 19.64
CA GLU A 24 -1.05 18.82 19.48
C GLU A 24 -1.05 17.97 18.21
N ARG A 25 -0.49 18.48 17.10
CA ARG A 25 -0.31 17.69 15.87
C ARG A 25 0.65 16.52 16.12
N MET A 26 1.77 16.75 16.79
CA MET A 26 2.70 15.68 17.15
C MET A 26 2.04 14.63 18.05
N LEU A 27 1.19 15.05 18.99
CA LEU A 27 0.41 14.15 19.84
C LEU A 27 -0.55 13.30 19.00
N PHE A 28 -1.29 13.90 18.06
CA PHE A 28 -2.15 13.18 17.13
C PHE A 28 -1.37 12.14 16.32
N ILE A 29 -0.21 12.49 15.75
CA ILE A 29 0.62 11.52 15.01
C ILE A 29 1.04 10.34 15.90
N ARG A 30 1.28 10.56 17.20
CA ARG A 30 1.57 9.46 18.15
C ARG A 30 0.37 8.57 18.45
N THR A 31 -0.86 9.03 18.26
CA THR A 31 -2.04 8.14 18.36
C THR A 31 -2.19 7.25 17.13
N VAL A 32 -1.62 7.65 15.99
CA VAL A 32 -1.65 6.90 14.73
C VAL A 32 -0.43 5.98 14.59
N VAL A 33 0.73 6.40 15.09
CA VAL A 33 2.01 5.71 14.94
C VAL A 33 2.62 5.41 16.30
N ASP A 34 2.91 4.12 16.53
CA ASP A 34 3.66 3.68 17.68
C ASP A 34 5.18 3.85 17.45
N PHE A 35 5.75 4.89 18.04
CA PHE A 35 7.19 5.18 17.91
C PHE A 35 8.08 4.29 18.77
N THR A 36 7.52 3.44 19.64
CA THR A 36 8.30 2.43 20.37
C THR A 36 8.76 1.31 19.43
N HIS A 37 8.01 1.08 18.35
CA HIS A 37 8.33 0.10 17.31
C HIS A 37 9.36 0.67 16.31
N THR A 38 10.64 0.62 16.68
CA THR A 38 11.74 1.24 15.94
C THR A 38 11.85 0.81 14.47
N GLN A 39 11.59 -0.47 14.19
CA GLN A 39 11.65 -1.02 12.83
C GLN A 39 10.53 -0.48 11.93
N SER A 40 9.31 -0.37 12.47
CA SER A 40 8.19 0.23 11.74
C SER A 40 8.45 1.71 11.45
N VAL A 41 9.03 2.44 12.40
CA VAL A 41 9.45 3.85 12.21
C VAL A 41 10.51 3.98 11.13
N HIS A 42 11.52 3.10 11.10
CA HIS A 42 12.52 3.08 10.05
C HIS A 42 11.93 2.77 8.67
N ALA A 43 11.12 1.72 8.58
CA ALA A 43 10.48 1.32 7.32
C ALA A 43 9.60 2.42 6.76
N LEU A 44 8.74 3.02 7.60
CA LEU A 44 7.88 4.13 7.20
C LEU A 44 8.71 5.35 6.78
N GLY A 45 9.67 5.78 7.59
CA GLY A 45 10.50 6.94 7.24
C GLY A 45 11.35 6.74 5.97
N ALA A 46 11.82 5.51 5.72
CA ALA A 46 12.52 5.17 4.48
C ALA A 46 11.59 5.19 3.27
N LEU A 47 10.35 4.70 3.41
CA LEU A 47 9.32 4.77 2.36
C LEU A 47 8.98 6.22 2.03
N LEU A 48 8.75 7.07 3.03
CA LEU A 48 8.51 8.50 2.82
C LEU A 48 9.67 9.16 2.09
N ARG A 49 10.92 8.81 2.47
CA ARG A 49 12.10 9.30 1.75
C ARG A 49 12.17 8.85 0.31
N TYR A 50 11.83 7.61 0.04
CA TYR A 50 11.78 7.09 -1.31
C TYR A 50 10.74 7.85 -2.16
N LEU A 51 9.55 8.11 -1.60
CA LEU A 51 8.51 8.88 -2.26
C LEU A 51 8.99 10.29 -2.59
N ASP A 52 9.59 11.01 -1.65
CA ASP A 52 10.09 12.37 -1.89
C ASP A 52 11.16 12.42 -3.00
N LEU A 53 12.06 11.43 -3.05
CA LEU A 53 13.15 11.39 -4.03
C LEU A 53 12.68 10.98 -5.44
N ASN A 54 11.61 10.19 -5.53
CA ASN A 54 11.14 9.60 -6.79
C ASN A 54 9.79 10.13 -7.25
N TRP A 55 9.23 11.14 -6.58
CA TRP A 55 7.88 11.63 -6.85
C TRP A 55 7.67 12.05 -8.30
N SER A 56 8.64 12.74 -8.91
CA SER A 56 8.59 13.17 -10.31
C SER A 56 8.54 12.01 -11.31
N THR A 57 9.04 10.82 -10.94
CA THR A 57 8.98 9.61 -11.76
C THR A 57 7.66 8.86 -11.53
N LEU A 58 7.06 8.98 -10.35
CA LEU A 58 5.84 8.28 -9.95
C LEU A 58 4.56 9.04 -10.32
N SER A 59 4.61 10.36 -10.32
CA SER A 59 3.48 11.24 -10.64
C SER A 59 3.65 11.84 -12.03
N MET A 60 2.57 11.85 -12.81
CA MET A 60 2.54 12.56 -14.10
C MET A 60 2.48 14.09 -13.90
N GLU A 61 2.11 14.56 -12.71
CA GLU A 61 2.04 15.99 -12.37
C GLU A 61 3.33 16.45 -11.69
N LEU A 62 4.19 17.13 -12.46
CA LEU A 62 5.53 17.57 -12.05
C LEU A 62 5.56 18.48 -10.80
N HIS A 63 4.47 19.20 -10.53
CA HIS A 63 4.36 20.15 -9.40
C HIS A 63 3.47 19.65 -8.26
N SER A 64 2.93 18.45 -8.37
CA SER A 64 2.15 17.84 -7.27
C SER A 64 3.09 17.41 -6.14
N LYS A 65 2.55 17.29 -4.93
CA LYS A 65 3.22 16.62 -3.80
C LYS A 65 2.46 15.35 -3.46
N PRO A 66 3.12 14.33 -2.88
CA PRO A 66 2.44 13.14 -2.39
C PRO A 66 1.38 13.53 -1.36
N GLN A 67 0.15 13.04 -1.56
CA GLN A 67 -0.94 13.17 -0.59
C GLN A 67 -1.12 11.85 0.16
N PHE A 68 -1.12 11.92 1.49
CA PHE A 68 -1.23 10.76 2.35
C PHE A 68 -2.63 10.67 2.94
N LEU A 69 -3.49 9.81 2.37
CA LEU A 69 -4.90 9.76 2.75
C LEU A 69 -5.14 9.14 4.13
N SER A 70 -4.37 8.12 4.48
CA SER A 70 -4.45 7.48 5.79
C SER A 70 -3.18 6.73 6.12
N LEU A 71 -2.87 6.65 7.40
CA LEU A 71 -1.81 5.79 7.94
C LEU A 71 -2.48 4.77 8.86
N ARG A 72 -2.22 3.48 8.61
CA ARG A 72 -2.86 2.38 9.33
C ARG A 72 -1.83 1.39 9.82
N LYS A 73 -1.95 0.97 11.08
CA LYS A 73 -1.21 -0.17 11.62
C LYS A 73 -1.90 -1.46 11.17
N ILE A 74 -1.16 -2.34 10.53
CA ILE A 74 -1.64 -3.67 10.14
C ILE A 74 -1.09 -4.67 11.16
N SER A 75 -1.99 -5.43 11.79
CA SER A 75 -1.66 -6.55 12.65
C SER A 75 -1.75 -7.85 11.84
N LEU A 76 -0.85 -8.80 12.12
CA LEU A 76 -0.96 -10.14 11.55
C LEU A 76 -1.95 -11.02 12.34
N ALA A 77 -2.41 -10.60 13.52
CA ALA A 77 -3.31 -11.39 14.35
C ALA A 77 -4.65 -11.71 13.65
N ASP A 78 -5.12 -10.80 12.80
CA ASP A 78 -6.38 -10.91 12.06
C ASP A 78 -6.17 -11.33 10.60
N ILE A 79 -4.96 -11.80 10.25
CA ILE A 79 -4.59 -12.19 8.88
C ILE A 79 -4.14 -13.64 8.88
N VAL A 80 -4.78 -14.47 8.04
CA VAL A 80 -4.35 -15.84 7.83
C VAL A 80 -3.04 -15.84 7.05
N THR A 81 -1.97 -16.30 7.67
CA THR A 81 -0.68 -16.52 7.00
C THR A 81 -0.72 -17.81 6.19
N ILE A 82 -0.38 -17.72 4.91
CA ILE A 82 -0.39 -18.85 3.98
C ILE A 82 1.01 -18.92 3.34
N ASP A 83 1.61 -20.10 3.28
CA ASP A 83 2.86 -20.31 2.56
C ASP A 83 2.65 -20.31 1.03
N GLU A 84 3.72 -20.15 0.28
CA GLU A 84 3.65 -20.01 -1.18
C GLU A 84 3.07 -21.26 -1.86
N ASP A 85 3.37 -22.46 -1.37
CA ASP A 85 2.90 -23.70 -1.97
C ASP A 85 1.40 -23.89 -1.73
N THR A 86 0.92 -23.60 -0.52
CA THR A 86 -0.51 -23.58 -0.21
C THR A 86 -1.23 -22.50 -1.01
N TYR A 87 -0.67 -21.29 -1.11
CA TYR A 87 -1.27 -20.18 -1.86
C TYR A 87 -1.43 -20.52 -3.36
N ARG A 88 -0.41 -21.15 -3.96
CA ARG A 88 -0.45 -21.64 -5.35
C ARG A 88 -1.38 -22.85 -5.52
N GLY A 89 -1.32 -23.82 -4.60
CA GLY A 89 -2.13 -25.03 -4.63
C GLY A 89 -3.63 -24.73 -4.53
N LEU A 90 -4.01 -23.73 -3.73
CA LEU A 90 -5.38 -23.23 -3.63
C LEU A 90 -5.81 -22.42 -4.86
N GLN A 91 -4.88 -21.99 -5.71
CA GLN A 91 -5.16 -21.14 -6.86
C GLN A 91 -5.99 -19.90 -6.47
N VAL A 92 -5.60 -19.21 -5.40
CA VAL A 92 -6.30 -17.99 -4.93
C VAL A 92 -6.42 -16.98 -6.08
N PHE A 93 -5.31 -16.77 -6.78
CA PHE A 93 -5.26 -16.11 -8.09
C PHE A 93 -4.48 -16.98 -9.07
N SER A 94 -4.76 -16.82 -10.36
CA SER A 94 -4.12 -17.57 -11.43
C SER A 94 -3.86 -16.65 -12.61
N SER A 95 -2.59 -16.25 -12.82
CA SER A 95 -2.21 -15.43 -13.98
C SER A 95 -1.84 -16.32 -15.16
N VAL A 96 -2.70 -16.38 -16.17
CA VAL A 96 -2.47 -17.12 -17.41
C VAL A 96 -1.83 -16.20 -18.46
N SER A 97 -0.68 -16.64 -18.97
CA SER A 97 0.02 -15.95 -20.06
C SER A 97 -0.78 -15.98 -21.35
N HIS A 98 -0.64 -14.92 -22.16
CA HIS A 98 -1.21 -14.90 -23.50
C HIS A 98 -0.64 -16.05 -24.36
N PRO A 99 -1.46 -16.77 -25.16
CA PRO A 99 -1.02 -17.93 -25.94
C PRO A 99 -0.03 -17.59 -27.07
N SER A 100 -0.11 -16.36 -27.61
CA SER A 100 0.90 -15.84 -28.55
C SER A 100 2.22 -15.52 -27.84
N ASN A 101 3.30 -16.16 -28.27
CA ASN A 101 4.65 -15.97 -27.74
C ASN A 101 5.13 -14.51 -27.77
N PHE A 102 4.74 -13.74 -28.80
CA PHE A 102 5.10 -12.32 -28.91
C PHE A 102 4.45 -11.45 -27.83
N LYS A 103 3.30 -11.88 -27.28
CA LYS A 103 2.59 -11.16 -26.22
C LYS A 103 2.90 -11.69 -24.83
N LYS A 104 3.65 -12.78 -24.70
CA LYS A 104 3.98 -13.38 -23.41
C LYS A 104 4.89 -12.44 -22.62
N GLY A 105 4.51 -12.11 -21.39
CA GLY A 105 5.27 -11.20 -20.52
C GLY A 105 5.10 -9.71 -20.81
N VAL A 106 4.33 -9.33 -21.84
CA VAL A 106 3.95 -7.93 -22.08
C VAL A 106 2.99 -7.46 -20.98
N GLN A 107 3.20 -6.26 -20.42
CA GLN A 107 2.29 -5.73 -19.41
C GLN A 107 0.85 -5.69 -19.91
N GLY A 108 -0.08 -6.22 -19.11
CA GLY A 108 -1.50 -6.30 -19.44
C GLY A 108 -1.90 -7.41 -20.41
N SER A 109 -0.97 -8.24 -20.89
CA SER A 109 -1.32 -9.38 -21.78
C SER A 109 -1.78 -10.62 -21.03
N ASN A 110 -1.35 -10.77 -19.77
CA ASN A 110 -1.80 -11.85 -18.90
C ASN A 110 -3.25 -11.64 -18.48
N LYS A 111 -4.00 -12.73 -18.40
CA LYS A 111 -5.39 -12.74 -17.95
C LYS A 111 -5.52 -13.60 -16.72
N GLU A 112 -6.52 -13.31 -15.90
CA GLU A 112 -6.92 -14.21 -14.83
C GLU A 112 -7.46 -15.51 -15.43
N GLY A 113 -6.94 -16.65 -14.97
CA GLY A 113 -7.40 -18.00 -15.32
C GLY A 113 -8.51 -18.49 -14.41
N LEU A 114 -8.66 -19.80 -14.33
CA LEU A 114 -9.52 -20.43 -13.31
C LEU A 114 -8.83 -20.32 -11.95
N SER A 115 -9.47 -19.59 -11.04
CA SER A 115 -9.00 -19.32 -9.67
C SER A 115 -10.17 -19.10 -8.74
N LEU A 116 -9.93 -19.16 -7.43
CA LEU A 116 -10.95 -18.78 -6.43
C LEU A 116 -11.43 -17.35 -6.66
N TYR A 117 -10.51 -16.41 -6.94
CA TYR A 117 -10.86 -15.04 -7.29
C TYR A 117 -11.77 -14.99 -8.52
N HIS A 118 -11.51 -15.72 -9.59
CA HIS A 118 -12.38 -15.72 -10.78
C HIS A 118 -13.81 -16.23 -10.49
N ILE A 119 -13.93 -17.24 -9.62
CA ILE A 119 -15.22 -17.82 -9.23
C ILE A 119 -16.01 -16.83 -8.36
N PHE A 120 -15.37 -16.20 -7.37
CA PHE A 120 -16.04 -15.35 -6.38
C PHE A 120 -16.12 -13.86 -6.75
N SER A 121 -15.27 -13.36 -7.65
CA SER A 121 -15.25 -11.96 -8.09
C SER A 121 -16.39 -11.64 -9.04
N LYS A 122 -17.60 -11.55 -8.47
CA LYS A 122 -18.84 -11.11 -9.14
C LYS A 122 -19.15 -9.64 -8.88
N CYS A 123 -18.15 -8.86 -8.47
CA CYS A 123 -18.31 -7.42 -8.22
C CYS A 123 -18.72 -6.69 -9.50
N SER A 124 -19.76 -5.86 -9.42
CA SER A 124 -20.25 -5.04 -10.53
C SER A 124 -19.36 -3.84 -10.86
N SER A 125 -18.44 -3.46 -9.96
CA SER A 125 -17.55 -2.32 -10.13
C SER A 125 -16.08 -2.76 -10.17
N LYS A 126 -15.27 -2.01 -10.93
CA LYS A 126 -13.82 -2.20 -10.98
C LYS A 126 -13.15 -2.00 -9.62
N VAL A 127 -13.67 -1.09 -8.80
CA VAL A 127 -13.19 -0.85 -7.43
C VAL A 127 -13.44 -2.07 -6.55
N GLY A 128 -14.62 -2.68 -6.64
CA GLY A 128 -14.93 -3.91 -5.91
C GLY A 128 -14.03 -5.08 -6.33
N GLN A 129 -13.84 -5.26 -7.63
CA GLN A 129 -12.90 -6.25 -8.17
C GLN A 129 -11.47 -6.03 -7.64
N SER A 130 -11.00 -4.77 -7.66
CA SER A 130 -9.69 -4.39 -7.12
C SER A 130 -9.57 -4.57 -5.61
N ARG A 131 -10.67 -4.53 -4.86
CA ARG A 131 -10.67 -4.66 -3.40
C ARG A 131 -10.70 -6.12 -2.93
N MET A 132 -11.25 -7.01 -3.76
CA MET A 132 -11.25 -8.45 -3.52
C MET A 132 -9.88 -9.08 -3.84
N ARG A 133 -9.07 -8.40 -4.66
CA ARG A 133 -7.69 -8.75 -4.94
C ARG A 133 -6.75 -8.18 -3.89
#